data_AF-A0AAD4DAJ4-F1
#
_entry.id   AF-A0AAD4DAJ4-F1
#
_cell.length_a   1.000
_cell.length_b   1.000
_cell.length_c   1.000
_cell.angle_alpha   90.00
_cell.angle_beta   90.00
_cell.angle_gamma   90.00
#
_symmetry.space_group_name_H-M   'P 1'
#
loop_
_entity.id
_entity.type
_entity.pdbx_description
1 polymer ?
#
loop_
_entity_poly.entity_id
_entity_poly.type
_entity_poly.pdbx_seq_one_letter_code
_entity_poly.pdbx_strand_id
1 'polypeptide(L)'
;IVTSNLVRPLTLAILRGLVCLYTVIVIISVWVTAESASEYLKFFTNLTYFGLVVYLACSTIWSINYLRQPLTTRAHWLKTGSPWWGYLHWLLYSTVVTYHFIVPIVYWTMLNSGATMNALGHWQNYSVHAIDGVFALFELCFNRHFLQPIHSVVVAGVMLLYMLLTFVVKKTKGTWVYPFLDWDQGPICVAYYLGIAVGLFVIFFLLLALHRLRNRWLASRCAKVNKDLGLEAESESQRVDYGGRRIQPEMETAAGAGNGGNGNQSDSTLEEGGVHDSSKGGQMY
;
A
#
# COMPACT_ATOMS: atom_id res chain seq x y z
N ILE A 1 -2.81 -3.94 -1.54
CA ILE A 1 -2.74 -2.56 -2.09
C ILE A 1 -3.96 -2.23 -2.94
N VAL A 2 -4.26 -3.00 -3.99
CA VAL A 2 -5.31 -2.66 -5.00
C VAL A 2 -6.71 -3.24 -4.72
N THR A 3 -6.90 -3.96 -3.61
CA THR A 3 -8.15 -4.62 -3.27
C THR A 3 -8.76 -4.08 -1.98
N SER A 4 -10.09 -4.22 -1.86
CA SER A 4 -10.89 -3.79 -0.71
C SER A 4 -11.61 -4.97 -0.07
N ASN A 5 -12.04 -4.80 1.19
CA ASN A 5 -12.98 -5.72 1.84
C ASN A 5 -14.45 -5.28 1.68
N LEU A 6 -14.70 -4.05 1.22
CA LEU A 6 -16.01 -3.41 1.19
C LEU A 6 -16.54 -3.18 -0.22
N VAL A 7 -15.65 -2.81 -1.15
CA VAL A 7 -16.03 -2.40 -2.51
C VAL A 7 -15.27 -3.19 -3.57
N ARG A 8 -15.74 -3.14 -4.81
CA ARG A 8 -15.06 -3.77 -5.95
C ARG A 8 -13.74 -3.04 -6.25
N PRO A 9 -12.74 -3.72 -6.85
CA PRO A 9 -11.46 -3.09 -7.21
C PRO A 9 -11.63 -1.86 -8.12
N LEU A 10 -12.61 -1.87 -9.03
CA LEU A 10 -12.92 -0.72 -9.88
C LEU A 10 -13.41 0.49 -9.06
N THR A 11 -14.34 0.26 -8.14
CA THR A 11 -14.86 1.32 -7.25
C THR A 11 -13.74 1.91 -6.40
N LEU A 12 -12.87 1.06 -5.82
CA LEU A 12 -11.72 1.53 -5.05
C LEU A 12 -10.76 2.37 -5.92
N ALA A 13 -10.50 1.94 -7.16
CA ALA A 13 -9.64 2.65 -8.09
C ALA A 13 -10.19 4.04 -8.45
N ILE A 14 -11.49 4.14 -8.71
CA ILE A 14 -12.16 5.43 -9.00
C ILE A 14 -12.09 6.36 -7.79
N LEU A 15 -12.45 5.87 -6.60
CA LEU A 15 -12.40 6.67 -5.38
C LEU A 15 -10.98 7.18 -5.10
N ARG A 16 -9.97 6.32 -5.23
CA ARG A 16 -8.57 6.72 -5.12
C ARG A 16 -8.14 7.72 -6.18
N GLY A 17 -8.59 7.55 -7.42
CA GLY A 17 -8.30 8.51 -8.50
C GLY A 17 -8.84 9.89 -8.19
N LEU A 18 -10.06 10.00 -7.65
CA LEU A 18 -10.66 11.27 -7.24
C LEU A 18 -9.91 11.90 -6.06
N VAL A 19 -9.58 11.10 -5.03
CA VAL A 19 -8.79 11.57 -3.88
C VAL A 19 -7.39 12.02 -4.33
N CYS A 20 -6.73 11.24 -5.19
CA CYS A 20 -5.44 11.57 -5.78
C CYS A 20 -5.52 12.90 -6.53
N LEU A 21 -6.51 13.09 -7.40
CA LEU A 21 -6.72 14.33 -8.15
C LEU A 21 -6.87 15.52 -7.21
N TYR A 22 -7.71 15.40 -6.17
CA TYR A 22 -7.87 16.46 -5.18
C TYR A 22 -6.53 16.79 -4.49
N THR A 23 -5.79 15.78 -4.04
CA THR A 23 -4.51 16.01 -3.35
C THR A 23 -3.46 16.64 -4.26
N VAL A 24 -3.47 16.31 -5.56
CA VAL A 24 -2.63 16.94 -6.59
C VAL A 24 -3.01 18.42 -6.79
N ILE A 25 -4.30 18.74 -6.84
CA ILE A 25 -4.76 20.14 -6.95
C ILE A 25 -4.29 20.94 -5.72
N VAL A 26 -4.44 20.39 -4.52
CA VAL A 26 -3.97 21.03 -3.29
C VAL A 26 -2.46 21.25 -3.32
N ILE A 27 -1.66 20.21 -3.61
CA ILE A 27 -0.19 20.36 -3.54
C ILE A 27 0.32 21.36 -4.59
N ILE A 28 -0.26 21.36 -5.80
CA ILE A 28 0.06 22.36 -6.83
C ILE A 28 -0.30 23.76 -6.33
N SER A 29 -1.48 23.94 -5.72
CA SER A 29 -1.86 25.24 -5.18
C SER A 29 -0.88 25.74 -4.13
N VAL A 30 -0.41 24.86 -3.24
CA VAL A 30 0.54 25.21 -2.17
C VAL A 30 1.89 25.58 -2.79
N TRP A 31 2.34 24.85 -3.81
CA TRP A 31 3.58 25.16 -4.53
C TRP A 31 3.51 26.50 -5.26
N VAL A 32 2.37 26.83 -5.88
CA VAL A 32 2.18 28.12 -6.57
C VAL A 32 2.23 29.30 -5.58
N THR A 33 1.80 29.09 -4.33
CA THR A 33 1.84 30.10 -3.26
C THR A 33 3.12 30.05 -2.41
N ALA A 34 3.99 29.06 -2.61
CA ALA A 34 5.22 28.92 -1.82
C ALA A 34 6.33 29.83 -2.37
N GLU A 35 7.04 30.51 -1.47
CA GLU A 35 8.15 31.39 -1.85
C GLU A 35 9.33 30.62 -2.45
N SER A 36 9.58 29.39 -1.98
CA SER A 36 10.60 28.50 -2.53
C SER A 36 10.38 27.05 -2.13
N ALA A 37 11.08 26.13 -2.80
CA ALA A 37 11.11 24.72 -2.41
C ALA A 37 11.64 24.52 -0.97
N SER A 38 12.60 25.35 -0.53
CA SER A 38 13.14 25.30 0.84
C SER A 38 12.08 25.69 1.87
N GLU A 39 11.27 26.71 1.59
CA GLU A 39 10.19 27.14 2.47
C GLU A 39 9.05 26.11 2.54
N TYR A 40 8.83 25.37 1.46
CA TYR A 40 7.88 24.26 1.44
C TYR A 40 8.40 23.05 2.26
N LEU A 41 9.62 22.58 1.95
CA LEU A 41 10.14 21.31 2.48
C LEU A 41 10.55 21.35 3.96
N LYS A 42 10.71 22.54 4.55
CA LYS A 42 11.06 22.66 5.98
C LYS A 42 9.95 22.17 6.91
N PHE A 43 8.68 22.22 6.49
CA PHE A 43 7.55 21.80 7.30
C PHE A 43 7.27 20.30 7.13
N PHE A 44 7.13 19.59 8.24
CA PHE A 44 6.84 18.15 8.22
C PHE A 44 5.53 17.84 7.50
N THR A 45 4.49 18.65 7.76
CA THR A 45 3.18 18.51 7.12
C THR A 45 3.30 18.49 5.59
N ASN A 46 4.10 19.39 5.02
CA ASN A 46 4.30 19.47 3.58
C ASN A 46 5.03 18.23 3.03
N LEU A 47 6.02 17.71 3.77
CA LEU A 47 6.73 16.50 3.41
C LEU A 47 5.81 15.27 3.47
N THR A 48 5.00 15.15 4.52
CA THR A 48 4.05 14.04 4.68
C THR A 48 2.93 14.13 3.64
N TYR A 49 2.45 15.34 3.33
CA TYR A 49 1.45 15.57 2.30
C TYR A 49 1.97 15.18 0.91
N PHE A 50 3.22 15.52 0.58
CA PHE A 50 3.88 15.02 -0.64
C PHE A 50 3.93 13.49 -0.66
N GLY A 51 4.27 12.86 0.46
CA GLY A 51 4.23 11.39 0.62
C GLY A 51 2.83 10.80 0.35
N LEU A 52 1.77 11.44 0.81
CA LEU A 52 0.38 11.06 0.53
C LEU A 52 0.04 11.15 -0.96
N VAL A 53 0.44 12.24 -1.64
CA VAL A 53 0.22 12.38 -3.09
C VAL A 53 0.92 11.26 -3.85
N VAL A 54 2.20 11.00 -3.55
CA VAL A 54 2.97 9.92 -4.18
C VAL A 54 2.32 8.56 -3.91
N TYR A 55 1.91 8.31 -2.67
CA TYR A 55 1.22 7.08 -2.30
C TYR A 55 -0.08 6.87 -3.10
N LEU A 56 -0.93 7.90 -3.18
CA LEU A 56 -2.21 7.83 -3.89
C LEU A 56 -2.02 7.68 -5.40
N ALA A 57 -1.04 8.38 -5.98
CA ALA A 57 -0.70 8.25 -7.40
C ALA A 57 -0.26 6.82 -7.73
N CYS A 58 0.70 6.26 -6.97
CA CYS A 58 1.14 4.88 -7.15
C CYS A 58 -0.01 3.89 -6.94
N SER A 59 -0.82 4.08 -5.89
CA SER A 59 -1.99 3.21 -5.61
C SER A 59 -3.01 3.24 -6.75
N THR A 60 -3.25 4.40 -7.34
CA THR A 60 -4.17 4.59 -8.47
C THR A 60 -3.64 3.90 -9.72
N ILE A 61 -2.38 4.15 -10.08
CA ILE A 61 -1.73 3.52 -11.24
C ILE A 61 -1.74 1.99 -11.12
N TRP A 62 -1.39 1.46 -9.95
CA TRP A 62 -1.43 0.02 -9.73
C TRP A 62 -2.84 -0.55 -9.75
N SER A 63 -3.84 0.19 -9.25
CA SER A 63 -5.24 -0.25 -9.33
C SER A 63 -5.70 -0.32 -10.79
N ILE A 64 -5.31 0.64 -11.64
CA ILE A 64 -5.58 0.62 -13.09
C ILE A 64 -4.87 -0.56 -13.77
N ASN A 65 -3.59 -0.79 -13.49
CA ASN A 65 -2.83 -1.90 -14.06
C ASN A 65 -3.40 -3.26 -13.65
N TYR A 66 -3.87 -3.39 -12.41
CA TYR A 66 -4.58 -4.56 -11.92
C TYR A 66 -5.90 -4.79 -12.67
N LEU A 67 -6.67 -3.73 -12.91
CA LEU A 67 -7.95 -3.81 -13.64
C LEU A 67 -7.76 -4.18 -15.13
N ARG A 68 -6.63 -3.82 -15.73
CA ARG A 68 -6.27 -4.20 -17.10
C ARG A 68 -5.90 -5.67 -17.25
N GLN A 69 -5.59 -6.38 -16.16
CA GLN A 69 -5.34 -7.81 -16.22
C GLN A 69 -6.66 -8.58 -16.44
N PRO A 70 -6.65 -9.63 -17.28
CA PRO A 70 -7.76 -10.58 -17.39
C PRO A 70 -8.21 -11.07 -16.02
N LEU A 71 -9.52 -11.25 -15.81
CA LEU A 71 -10.07 -11.69 -14.53
C LEU A 71 -9.41 -12.99 -14.02
N THR A 72 -9.11 -13.92 -14.93
CA THR A 72 -8.47 -15.21 -14.66
C THR A 72 -7.03 -15.09 -14.15
N THR A 73 -6.31 -14.01 -14.50
CA THR A 73 -4.89 -13.85 -14.15
C THR A 73 -4.64 -12.87 -12.99
N ARG A 74 -5.65 -12.08 -12.60
CA ARG A 74 -5.55 -11.08 -11.51
C ARG A 74 -5.03 -11.64 -10.19
N ALA A 75 -5.46 -12.83 -9.79
CA ALA A 75 -5.01 -13.47 -8.56
C ALA A 75 -3.53 -13.85 -8.63
N HIS A 76 -3.06 -14.31 -9.79
CA HIS A 76 -1.67 -14.63 -10.04
C HIS A 76 -0.81 -13.36 -10.07
N TRP A 77 -1.26 -12.31 -10.77
CA TRP A 77 -0.57 -11.01 -10.85
C TRP A 77 -0.28 -10.41 -9.47
N LEU A 78 -1.22 -10.54 -8.52
CA LEU A 78 -1.00 -10.08 -7.14
C LEU A 78 0.10 -10.85 -6.40
N LYS A 79 0.28 -12.14 -6.71
CA LYS A 79 1.28 -13.00 -6.06
C LYS A 79 2.66 -12.84 -6.69
N THR A 80 2.74 -12.65 -8.00
CA THR A 80 4.01 -12.57 -8.74
C THR A 80 4.50 -11.14 -8.96
N GLY A 81 3.62 -10.15 -8.88
CA GLY A 81 3.87 -8.77 -9.31
C GLY A 81 4.51 -7.83 -8.29
N SER A 82 5.02 -8.30 -7.15
CA SER A 82 5.55 -7.39 -6.10
C SER A 82 7.06 -7.51 -5.84
N PRO A 83 7.91 -6.92 -6.69
CA PRO A 83 9.33 -6.68 -6.42
C PRO A 83 9.57 -5.72 -5.24
N TRP A 84 10.83 -5.32 -5.01
CA TRP A 84 11.23 -4.46 -3.89
C TRP A 84 10.42 -3.15 -3.77
N TRP A 85 9.89 -2.62 -4.88
CA TRP A 85 9.01 -1.45 -4.88
C TRP A 85 7.65 -1.67 -4.22
N GLY A 86 7.12 -2.90 -4.20
CA GLY A 86 5.89 -3.21 -3.46
C GLY A 86 6.11 -3.12 -1.95
N TYR A 87 7.30 -3.52 -1.47
CA TYR A 87 7.70 -3.31 -0.07
C TYR A 87 7.91 -1.83 0.25
N LEU A 88 8.56 -1.06 -0.64
CA LEU A 88 8.71 0.38 -0.46
C LEU A 88 7.35 1.10 -0.37
N HIS A 89 6.39 0.71 -1.22
CA HIS A 89 5.04 1.26 -1.15
C HIS A 89 4.30 0.87 0.13
N TRP A 90 4.58 -0.32 0.68
CA TRP A 90 4.05 -0.71 1.97
C TRP A 90 4.63 0.15 3.11
N LEU A 91 5.93 0.41 3.08
CA LEU A 91 6.55 1.33 4.03
C LEU A 91 5.96 2.75 3.88
N LEU A 92 5.78 3.23 2.65
CA LEU A 92 5.11 4.51 2.38
C LEU A 92 3.66 4.52 2.87
N TYR A 93 2.92 3.42 2.73
CA TYR A 93 1.60 3.29 3.31
C TYR A 93 1.64 3.46 4.83
N SER A 94 2.61 2.82 5.50
CA SER A 94 2.74 2.88 6.95
C SER A 94 3.01 4.29 7.47
N THR A 95 3.78 5.10 6.72
CA THR A 95 4.00 6.50 7.05
C THR A 95 2.73 7.31 6.81
N VAL A 96 2.06 7.14 5.66
CA VAL A 96 0.81 7.85 5.32
C VAL A 96 -0.25 7.63 6.39
N VAL A 97 -0.59 6.38 6.72
CA VAL A 97 -1.66 6.13 7.68
C VAL A 97 -1.28 6.46 9.12
N THR A 98 -0.01 6.76 9.43
CA THR A 98 0.39 7.17 10.79
C THR A 98 0.52 8.69 10.90
N TYR A 99 1.24 9.31 9.97
CA TYR A 99 1.53 10.74 10.00
C TYR A 99 0.30 11.61 9.82
N HIS A 100 -0.64 11.20 8.98
CA HIS A 100 -1.89 11.94 8.76
C HIS A 100 -2.90 11.77 9.90
N PHE A 101 -2.54 11.11 11.01
CA PHE A 101 -3.28 11.22 12.27
C PHE A 101 -2.52 12.06 13.30
N ILE A 102 -1.21 11.80 13.50
CA ILE A 102 -0.43 12.55 14.49
C ILE A 102 -0.22 14.02 14.09
N VAL A 103 0.01 14.32 12.80
CA VAL A 103 0.28 15.69 12.34
C VAL A 103 -0.94 16.59 12.55
N PRO A 104 -2.18 16.21 12.15
CA PRO A 104 -3.37 16.97 12.53
C PRO A 104 -3.51 17.18 14.03
N ILE A 105 -3.28 16.15 14.86
CA ILE A 105 -3.38 16.28 16.32
C ILE A 105 -2.40 17.33 16.83
N VAL A 106 -1.12 17.24 16.45
CA VAL A 106 -0.10 18.23 16.85
C VAL A 106 -0.45 19.62 16.33
N TYR A 107 -0.89 19.73 15.07
CA TYR A 107 -1.24 21.02 14.49
C TYR A 107 -2.38 21.69 15.26
N TRP A 108 -3.51 21.01 15.44
CA TRP A 108 -4.69 21.60 16.06
C TRP A 108 -4.52 21.85 17.56
N THR A 109 -3.68 21.08 18.24
CA THR A 109 -3.44 21.24 19.69
C THR A 109 -2.31 22.22 20.01
N MET A 110 -1.33 22.40 19.12
CA MET A 110 -0.11 23.15 19.44
C MET A 110 0.24 24.28 18.46
N LEU A 111 -0.18 24.21 17.20
CA LEU A 111 0.27 25.14 16.15
C LEU A 111 -0.82 26.06 15.60
N ASN A 112 -2.09 25.66 15.73
CA ASN A 112 -3.21 26.46 15.26
C ASN A 112 -3.35 27.75 16.09
N SER A 113 -2.78 28.84 15.58
CA SER A 113 -2.67 30.14 16.27
C SER A 113 -3.65 31.19 15.73
N GLY A 114 -4.67 30.79 14.97
CA GLY A 114 -5.72 31.70 14.51
C GLY A 114 -5.26 32.77 13.51
N ALA A 115 -4.20 32.48 12.74
CA ALA A 115 -3.66 33.42 11.75
C ALA A 115 -4.73 33.87 10.74
N THR A 116 -4.72 35.16 10.41
CA THR A 116 -5.60 35.74 9.39
C THR A 116 -5.20 35.22 8.00
N MET A 117 -6.03 34.36 7.41
CA MET A 117 -5.80 33.81 6.07
C MET A 117 -6.89 34.28 5.11
N ASN A 118 -6.56 34.39 3.82
CA ASN A 118 -7.58 34.55 2.78
C ASN A 118 -8.30 33.19 2.53
N ALA A 119 -9.32 33.18 1.68
CA ALA A 119 -10.10 31.97 1.39
C ALA A 119 -9.23 30.81 0.86
N LEU A 120 -8.25 31.10 0.00
CA LEU A 120 -7.32 30.10 -0.53
C LEU A 120 -6.45 29.51 0.58
N GLY A 121 -5.89 30.35 1.44
CA GLY A 121 -5.05 29.93 2.56
C GLY A 121 -5.83 29.08 3.57
N HIS A 122 -7.07 29.43 3.89
CA HIS A 122 -7.93 28.59 4.73
C HIS A 122 -8.17 27.23 4.09
N TRP A 123 -8.51 27.17 2.80
CA TRP A 123 -8.72 25.92 2.10
C TRP A 123 -7.44 25.06 2.08
N GLN A 124 -6.28 25.65 1.79
CA GLN A 124 -4.98 24.95 1.84
C GLN A 124 -4.70 24.41 3.24
N ASN A 125 -4.89 25.23 4.27
CA ASN A 125 -4.66 24.87 5.67
C ASN A 125 -5.52 23.69 6.11
N TYR A 126 -6.84 23.72 5.85
CA TYR A 126 -7.72 22.59 6.14
C TYR A 126 -7.36 21.36 5.30
N SER A 127 -6.91 21.54 4.07
CA SER A 127 -6.55 20.43 3.19
C SER A 127 -5.37 19.64 3.73
N VAL A 128 -4.32 20.33 4.21
CA VAL A 128 -3.07 19.69 4.67
C VAL A 128 -3.05 19.37 6.17
N HIS A 129 -4.00 19.88 6.96
CA HIS A 129 -4.05 19.66 8.42
C HIS A 129 -5.33 18.96 8.92
N ALA A 130 -6.30 18.66 8.05
CA ALA A 130 -7.52 17.95 8.45
C ALA A 130 -8.00 16.95 7.40
N ILE A 131 -8.16 17.40 6.15
CA ILE A 131 -8.70 16.56 5.07
C ILE A 131 -7.73 15.43 4.69
N ASP A 132 -6.43 15.66 4.80
CA ASP A 132 -5.39 14.63 4.68
C ASP A 132 -5.61 13.44 5.64
N GLY A 133 -6.00 13.72 6.90
CA GLY A 133 -6.39 12.70 7.87
C GLY A 133 -7.66 11.95 7.48
N VAL A 134 -8.61 12.61 6.83
CA VAL A 134 -9.79 11.94 6.24
C VAL A 134 -9.38 10.98 5.13
N PHE A 135 -8.38 11.33 4.31
CA PHE A 135 -7.87 10.42 3.29
C PHE A 135 -7.11 9.23 3.86
N ALA A 136 -6.35 9.43 4.94
CA ALA A 136 -5.75 8.32 5.67
C ALA A 136 -6.81 7.40 6.30
N LEU A 137 -7.89 7.96 6.84
CA LEU A 137 -9.03 7.19 7.33
C LEU A 137 -9.75 6.44 6.21
N PHE A 138 -9.92 7.06 5.04
CA PHE A 138 -10.45 6.40 3.84
C PHE A 138 -9.60 5.17 3.49
N GLU A 139 -8.28 5.31 3.45
CA GLU A 139 -7.38 4.18 3.19
C GLU A 139 -7.49 3.11 4.29
N LEU A 140 -7.58 3.52 5.55
CA LEU A 140 -7.81 2.58 6.65
C LEU A 140 -9.17 1.87 6.51
N CYS A 141 -10.23 2.49 6.03
CA CYS A 141 -11.54 1.84 5.95
C CYS A 141 -11.67 0.93 4.72
N PHE A 142 -11.22 1.41 3.55
CA PHE A 142 -11.51 0.76 2.27
C PHE A 142 -10.39 -0.13 1.75
N ASN A 143 -9.13 0.07 2.15
CA ASN A 143 -8.02 -0.74 1.65
C ASN A 143 -7.87 -2.04 2.47
N ARG A 144 -7.49 -3.15 1.81
CA ARG A 144 -7.11 -4.40 2.50
C ARG A 144 -5.66 -4.36 3.07
N HIS A 145 -4.94 -3.27 2.88
CA HIS A 145 -3.56 -3.13 3.38
C HIS A 145 -3.46 -3.36 4.88
N PHE A 146 -2.35 -3.90 5.37
CA PHE A 146 -2.12 -4.12 6.79
C PHE A 146 -0.84 -3.43 7.25
N LEU A 147 -0.66 -3.31 8.57
CA LEU A 147 0.57 -2.86 9.21
C LEU A 147 1.25 -4.06 9.89
N GLN A 148 2.57 -4.00 10.00
CA GLN A 148 3.37 -4.90 10.82
C GLN A 148 4.08 -4.10 11.90
N PRO A 149 4.35 -4.67 13.09
CA PRO A 149 5.09 -3.99 14.15
C PRO A 149 6.41 -3.39 13.67
N ILE A 150 7.15 -4.08 12.79
CA ILE A 150 8.45 -3.60 12.30
C ILE A 150 8.37 -2.27 11.54
N HIS A 151 7.22 -1.93 10.93
CA HIS A 151 7.10 -0.63 10.26
C HIS A 151 7.16 0.54 11.23
N SER A 152 6.90 0.34 12.54
CA SER A 152 7.04 1.40 13.54
C SER A 152 8.47 1.94 13.57
N VAL A 153 9.47 1.10 13.27
CA VAL A 153 10.88 1.51 13.20
C VAL A 153 11.12 2.42 12.00
N VAL A 154 10.52 2.12 10.85
CA VAL A 154 10.64 2.96 9.64
C VAL A 154 9.93 4.29 9.83
N VAL A 155 8.72 4.26 10.39
CA VAL A 155 7.96 5.48 10.73
C VAL A 155 8.74 6.30 11.77
N ALA A 156 9.24 5.70 12.85
CA ALA A 156 10.07 6.43 13.81
C ALA A 156 11.37 6.97 13.17
N GLY A 157 12.00 6.21 12.28
CA GLY A 157 13.21 6.60 11.58
C GLY A 157 13.01 7.82 10.67
N VAL A 158 11.93 7.86 9.88
CA VAL A 158 11.61 9.03 9.05
C VAL A 158 11.30 10.26 9.91
N MET A 159 10.57 10.09 11.02
CA MET A 159 10.35 11.18 11.97
C MET A 159 11.68 11.69 12.56
N LEU A 160 12.57 10.79 12.96
CA LEU A 160 13.90 11.15 13.50
C LEU A 160 14.73 11.92 12.46
N LEU A 161 14.73 11.48 11.19
CA LEU A 161 15.42 12.20 10.11
C LEU A 161 14.85 13.61 9.93
N TYR A 162 13.53 13.77 10.01
CA TYR A 162 12.92 15.10 9.99
C TYR A 162 13.33 15.94 11.21
N MET A 163 13.35 15.35 12.40
CA MET A 163 13.80 16.04 13.62
C MET A 163 15.24 16.56 13.47
N LEU A 164 16.14 15.77 12.88
CA LEU A 164 17.51 16.21 12.56
C LEU A 164 17.53 17.32 11.50
N LEU A 165 16.66 17.26 10.49
CA LEU A 165 16.52 18.33 9.49
C LEU A 165 16.17 19.68 10.15
N THR A 166 15.39 19.72 11.24
CA THR A 166 15.05 20.98 11.92
C THR A 166 16.27 21.73 12.46
N PHE A 167 17.33 21.02 12.88
CA PHE A 167 18.59 21.65 13.28
C PHE A 167 19.34 22.27 12.11
N VAL A 168 19.31 21.61 10.94
CA VAL A 168 19.86 22.16 9.70
C VAL A 168 19.10 23.43 9.31
N VAL A 169 17.77 23.43 9.43
CA VAL A 169 16.96 24.62 9.17
C VAL A 169 17.30 25.74 10.16
N LYS A 170 17.40 25.47 11.47
CA LYS A 170 17.84 26.47 12.46
C LYS A 170 19.19 27.07 12.10
N LYS A 171 20.16 26.24 11.70
CA LYS A 171 21.51 26.71 11.33
C LYS A 171 21.52 27.57 10.06
N THR A 172 20.66 27.26 9.09
CA THR A 172 20.65 27.93 7.77
C THR A 172 19.70 29.12 7.70
N LYS A 173 18.60 29.11 8.46
CA LYS A 173 17.54 30.14 8.45
C LYS A 173 17.50 30.98 9.73
N GLY A 174 18.30 30.64 10.75
CA GLY A 174 18.35 31.33 12.04
C GLY A 174 17.14 31.07 12.95
N THR A 175 16.12 30.35 12.47
CA THR A 175 14.84 30.14 13.16
C THR A 175 14.48 28.66 13.23
N TRP A 176 13.84 28.26 14.34
CA TRP A 176 13.27 26.92 14.47
C TRP A 176 12.00 26.78 13.64
N VAL A 177 11.79 25.60 13.07
CA VAL A 177 10.59 25.33 12.26
C VAL A 177 9.32 25.40 13.11
N TYR A 178 9.40 24.87 14.34
CA TYR A 178 8.29 24.83 15.28
C TYR A 178 8.75 25.36 16.65
N PRO A 179 7.96 26.21 17.31
CA PRO A 179 8.29 26.68 18.66
C PRO A 179 8.48 25.55 19.66
N PHE A 180 7.71 24.46 19.59
CA PHE A 180 7.85 23.34 20.51
C PHE A 180 9.11 22.48 20.28
N LEU A 181 9.81 22.66 19.16
CA LEU A 181 11.12 22.02 18.91
C LEU A 181 12.29 22.97 19.21
N ASP A 182 12.01 24.20 19.61
CA ASP A 182 13.03 25.19 19.92
C ASP A 182 13.87 24.72 21.12
N TRP A 183 15.19 24.67 20.99
CA TRP A 183 16.09 24.36 22.11
C TRP A 183 16.44 25.58 22.96
N ASP A 184 16.18 26.79 22.46
CA ASP A 184 16.45 28.06 23.13
C ASP A 184 15.48 28.29 24.33
N GLN A 185 14.36 27.57 24.38
CA GLN A 185 13.40 27.53 25.50
C GLN A 185 13.80 26.56 26.64
N GLY A 186 14.99 25.95 26.57
CA GLY A 186 15.55 25.13 27.65
C GLY A 186 14.98 23.70 27.72
N PRO A 187 14.99 23.04 28.91
CA PRO A 187 14.77 21.59 29.01
C PRO A 187 13.36 21.14 28.63
N ILE A 188 12.38 22.05 28.54
CA ILE A 188 11.02 21.71 28.09
C ILE A 188 11.00 21.15 26.66
N CYS A 189 11.96 21.54 25.81
CA CYS A 189 12.07 21.00 24.46
C CYS A 189 12.24 19.47 24.47
N VAL A 190 13.05 18.93 25.39
CA VAL A 190 13.28 17.49 25.53
C VAL A 190 11.96 16.76 25.78
N ALA A 191 11.08 17.34 26.60
CA ALA A 191 9.75 16.78 26.85
C ALA A 191 8.89 16.75 25.58
N TYR A 192 8.96 17.76 24.71
CA TYR A 192 8.26 17.75 23.42
C TYR A 192 8.80 16.68 22.46
N TYR A 193 10.12 16.53 22.34
CA TYR A 193 10.72 15.47 21.52
C TYR A 193 10.30 14.08 21.99
N LEU A 194 10.34 13.82 23.31
CA LEU A 194 9.89 12.55 23.89
C LEU A 194 8.38 12.36 23.75
N GLY A 195 7.58 13.41 23.98
CA GLY A 195 6.12 13.38 23.85
C GLY A 195 5.67 13.03 22.44
N ILE A 196 6.29 13.63 21.42
CA ILE A 196 6.02 13.31 20.00
C ILE A 196 6.43 11.87 19.68
N ALA A 197 7.59 11.42 20.18
CA ALA A 197 8.04 10.04 19.98
C ALA A 197 7.06 9.02 20.60
N VAL A 198 6.63 9.23 21.84
CA VAL A 198 5.63 8.38 22.50
C VAL A 198 4.29 8.44 21.76
N GLY A 199 3.81 9.64 21.42
CA GLY A 199 2.57 9.83 20.67
C GLY A 199 2.58 9.11 19.33
N LEU A 200 3.72 9.11 18.63
CA LEU A 200 3.90 8.41 17.37
C LEU A 200 3.72 6.89 17.53
N PHE A 201 4.37 6.28 18.53
CA PHE A 201 4.23 4.86 18.79
C PHE A 201 2.81 4.49 19.24
N VAL A 202 2.21 5.28 20.13
CA VAL A 202 0.83 5.06 20.59
C VAL A 202 -0.12 5.06 19.39
N ILE A 203 -0.08 6.09 18.55
CA ILE A 203 -0.93 6.18 17.36
C ILE A 203 -0.65 5.02 16.39
N PHE A 204 0.63 4.70 16.14
CA PHE A 204 0.99 3.58 15.27
C PHE A 204 0.40 2.25 15.75
N PHE A 205 0.55 1.91 17.03
CA PHE A 205 0.06 0.64 17.56
C PHE A 205 -1.47 0.59 17.68
N LEU A 206 -2.13 1.74 17.95
CA LEU A 206 -3.58 1.85 17.85
C LEU A 206 -4.06 1.58 16.42
N LEU A 207 -3.43 2.19 15.42
CA LEU A 207 -3.75 1.95 14.02
C LEU A 207 -3.45 0.50 13.62
N LEU A 208 -2.36 -0.10 14.07
CA LEU A 208 -2.06 -1.52 13.86
C LEU A 208 -3.20 -2.40 14.39
N ALA A 209 -3.69 -2.13 15.59
CA ALA A 209 -4.83 -2.85 16.17
C ALA A 209 -6.11 -2.65 15.34
N LEU A 210 -6.41 -1.42 14.91
CA LEU A 210 -7.56 -1.11 14.05
C LEU A 210 -7.48 -1.84 12.70
N HIS A 211 -6.31 -1.90 12.07
CA HIS A 211 -6.12 -2.66 10.82
C HIS A 211 -6.39 -4.15 11.01
N ARG A 212 -5.89 -4.73 12.11
CA ARG A 212 -6.14 -6.13 12.46
C ARG A 212 -7.62 -6.38 12.73
N LEU A 213 -8.27 -5.49 13.49
CA LEU A 213 -9.69 -5.57 13.81
C LEU A 213 -10.54 -5.51 12.54
N ARG A 214 -10.33 -4.48 11.72
CA ARG A 214 -10.99 -4.28 10.43
C ARG A 214 -10.84 -5.51 9.53
N ASN A 215 -9.63 -6.03 9.37
CA ASN A 215 -9.38 -7.20 8.53
C ASN A 215 -10.07 -8.46 9.05
N ARG A 216 -10.12 -8.65 10.37
CA ARG A 216 -10.82 -9.77 10.99
C ARG A 216 -12.34 -9.65 10.83
N TRP A 217 -12.89 -8.46 11.05
CA TRP A 217 -14.34 -8.22 11.01
C TRP A 217 -14.91 -8.25 9.60
N LEU A 218 -14.12 -7.80 8.61
CA LEU A 218 -14.54 -7.76 7.21
C LEU A 218 -14.11 -9.00 6.41
N ALA A 219 -13.56 -10.04 7.05
CA ALA A 219 -13.13 -11.26 6.39
C ALA A 219 -14.28 -11.95 5.63
N SER A 220 -15.47 -12.05 6.23
CA SER A 220 -16.64 -12.66 5.58
C SER A 220 -17.18 -11.83 4.41
N ARG A 221 -17.09 -10.49 4.50
CA ARG A 221 -17.47 -9.59 3.40
C ARG A 221 -16.50 -9.71 2.22
N CYS A 222 -15.21 -9.83 2.52
CA CYS A 222 -14.16 -10.10 1.55
C CYS A 222 -14.42 -11.41 0.78
N ALA A 223 -14.80 -12.49 1.48
CA ALA A 223 -15.13 -13.76 0.83
C ALA A 223 -16.28 -13.61 -0.19
N LYS A 224 -17.32 -12.84 0.15
CA LYS A 224 -18.44 -12.56 -0.77
C LYS A 224 -17.99 -11.79 -2.00
N VAL A 225 -17.26 -10.68 -1.83
CA VAL A 225 -16.77 -9.86 -2.96
C VAL A 225 -15.86 -10.69 -3.89
N ASN A 226 -15.00 -11.55 -3.34
CA ASN A 226 -14.14 -12.43 -4.16
C ASN A 226 -14.96 -13.48 -4.92
N LYS A 227 -16.03 -14.04 -4.31
CA LYS A 227 -16.92 -14.99 -4.98
C LYS A 227 -17.63 -14.34 -6.17
N ASP A 228 -18.16 -13.13 -5.99
CA ASP A 228 -18.85 -12.39 -7.05
C ASP A 228 -17.90 -12.11 -8.24
N LEU A 229 -16.64 -11.78 -7.97
CA LEU A 229 -15.62 -11.62 -9.00
C LEU A 229 -15.28 -12.91 -9.74
N GLY A 230 -15.32 -14.07 -9.06
CA GLY A 230 -15.11 -15.39 -9.67
C GLY A 230 -16.23 -15.77 -10.64
N LEU A 231 -17.48 -15.53 -10.25
CA LEU A 231 -18.65 -15.77 -11.09
C LEU A 231 -18.63 -14.89 -12.36
N GLU A 232 -18.21 -13.63 -12.23
CA GLU A 232 -18.02 -12.74 -13.39
C GLU A 232 -16.93 -13.28 -14.33
N ALA A 233 -15.82 -13.78 -13.79
CA ALA A 233 -14.72 -14.35 -14.58
C ALA A 233 -15.15 -15.59 -15.37
N GLU A 234 -15.89 -16.51 -14.74
CA GLU A 234 -16.45 -17.70 -15.39
C GLU A 234 -17.41 -17.28 -16.51
N SER A 235 -18.31 -16.32 -16.25
CA SER A 235 -19.26 -15.82 -17.25
C SER A 235 -18.57 -15.14 -18.44
N GLU A 236 -17.48 -14.39 -18.20
CA GLU A 236 -16.71 -13.74 -19.27
C GLU A 236 -15.97 -14.78 -20.12
N SER A 237 -15.39 -15.80 -19.47
CA SER A 237 -14.73 -16.90 -20.18
C SER A 237 -15.71 -17.68 -21.08
N GLN A 238 -16.91 -17.97 -20.58
CA GLN A 238 -17.97 -18.63 -21.35
C GLN A 238 -18.48 -17.75 -22.50
N ARG A 239 -18.58 -16.42 -22.31
CA ARG A 239 -18.97 -15.49 -23.39
C ARG A 239 -17.93 -15.43 -24.51
N VAL A 240 -16.64 -15.46 -24.17
CA VAL A 240 -15.56 -15.51 -25.17
C VAL A 240 -15.60 -16.83 -25.95
N ASP A 241 -15.89 -17.95 -25.28
CA ASP A 241 -16.01 -19.27 -25.91
C ASP A 241 -17.22 -19.35 -26.87
N TYR A 242 -18.39 -18.84 -26.46
CA TYR A 242 -19.59 -18.81 -27.31
C TYR A 242 -19.54 -17.75 -28.43
N GLY A 243 -18.89 -16.61 -28.20
CA GLY A 243 -18.79 -15.50 -29.18
C GLY A 243 -17.56 -15.55 -30.09
N GLY A 244 -16.60 -16.43 -29.80
CA GLY A 244 -15.31 -16.53 -30.47
C GLY A 244 -15.02 -17.92 -31.00
N ARG A 245 -15.75 -18.36 -32.03
CA ARG A 245 -15.21 -19.46 -32.87
C ARG A 245 -13.97 -18.97 -33.60
N ARG A 246 -12.81 -19.43 -33.16
CA ARG A 246 -11.88 -20.09 -34.08
C ARG A 246 -11.98 -21.59 -33.78
N ILE A 247 -12.98 -22.24 -34.37
CA ILE A 247 -12.96 -23.70 -34.53
C ILE A 247 -11.79 -24.01 -35.44
N GLN A 248 -10.98 -25.01 -35.06
CA GLN A 248 -10.59 -26.11 -35.94
C GLN A 248 -9.64 -27.12 -35.25
N PRO A 249 -9.64 -28.39 -35.67
CA PRO A 249 -10.78 -29.30 -35.75
C PRO A 249 -10.46 -30.62 -35.03
N GLU A 250 -11.49 -31.28 -34.49
CA GLU A 250 -11.42 -32.71 -34.29
C GLU A 250 -11.72 -33.36 -35.65
N MET A 251 -10.75 -34.08 -36.22
CA MET A 251 -11.01 -35.08 -37.25
C MET A 251 -10.17 -36.30 -36.93
N GLU A 252 -10.83 -37.27 -36.31
CA GLU A 252 -10.37 -38.65 -36.25
C GLU A 252 -11.06 -39.45 -37.37
N THR A 253 -10.33 -40.44 -37.91
CA THR A 253 -10.73 -41.53 -38.84
C THR A 253 -10.78 -41.16 -40.35
N ALA A 254 -10.31 -41.96 -41.32
CA ALA A 254 -9.90 -43.38 -41.37
C ALA A 254 -9.01 -43.69 -42.61
N ALA A 255 -8.33 -44.85 -42.52
CA ALA A 255 -7.99 -45.81 -43.59
C ALA A 255 -6.71 -45.62 -44.45
N GLY A 256 -5.83 -46.65 -44.39
CA GLY A 256 -5.09 -47.13 -45.57
C GLY A 256 -3.71 -47.79 -45.36
N ALA A 257 -3.70 -49.13 -45.22
CA ALA A 257 -2.66 -50.11 -45.65
C ALA A 257 -1.22 -50.00 -45.09
N GLY A 258 -0.77 -50.92 -44.23
CA GLY A 258 -0.08 -52.19 -44.59
C GLY A 258 1.37 -52.10 -44.06
N ASN A 259 2.12 -53.12 -43.65
CA ASN A 259 2.08 -54.58 -43.72
C ASN A 259 3.25 -55.10 -42.86
N GLY A 260 3.11 -56.28 -42.23
CA GLY A 260 4.19 -57.15 -41.72
C GLY A 260 4.87 -56.73 -40.41
N GLY A 261 5.12 -57.58 -39.43
CA GLY A 261 5.09 -59.04 -39.34
C GLY A 261 6.11 -59.47 -38.27
N ASN A 262 5.81 -60.55 -37.54
CA ASN A 262 6.66 -61.28 -36.58
C ASN A 262 7.13 -60.51 -35.33
N GLY A 263 7.19 -61.06 -34.12
CA GLY A 263 7.09 -62.42 -33.65
C GLY A 263 7.84 -62.52 -32.31
N ASN A 264 7.47 -63.53 -31.52
CA ASN A 264 8.16 -64.08 -30.35
C ASN A 264 7.95 -63.52 -28.92
N GLN A 265 7.25 -64.37 -28.17
CA GLN A 265 7.38 -64.75 -26.76
C GLN A 265 8.80 -64.83 -26.20
N SER A 266 8.92 -64.55 -24.89
CA SER A 266 9.47 -65.37 -23.78
C SER A 266 9.91 -64.39 -22.66
N ASP A 267 9.24 -64.31 -21.51
CA ASP A 267 9.27 -65.21 -20.33
C ASP A 267 10.64 -65.33 -19.63
N SER A 268 10.59 -65.51 -18.30
CA SER A 268 11.67 -65.65 -17.29
C SER A 268 12.18 -64.34 -16.63
N THR A 269 12.51 -64.21 -15.34
CA THR A 269 12.12 -64.75 -14.01
C THR A 269 13.25 -64.32 -13.03
N LEU A 270 12.93 -64.08 -11.74
CA LEU A 270 13.84 -64.05 -10.55
C LEU A 270 14.82 -62.84 -10.48
N GLU A 271 15.29 -62.33 -9.33
CA GLU A 271 15.04 -62.50 -7.89
C GLU A 271 15.82 -61.38 -7.16
N GLU A 272 15.36 -61.11 -5.93
CA GLU A 272 16.08 -60.70 -4.72
C GLU A 272 17.19 -59.63 -4.69
N GLY A 273 17.06 -58.78 -3.67
CA GLY A 273 18.17 -58.54 -2.73
C GLY A 273 18.67 -57.11 -2.62
N GLY A 274 18.48 -56.47 -1.47
CA GLY A 274 19.28 -55.28 -1.12
C GLY A 274 18.68 -54.31 -0.11
N VAL A 275 18.58 -54.72 1.14
CA VAL A 275 18.40 -53.84 2.30
C VAL A 275 19.65 -52.96 2.47
N HIS A 276 19.49 -51.63 2.60
CA HIS A 276 20.39 -50.84 3.43
C HIS A 276 19.66 -49.62 4.04
N ASP A 277 19.51 -49.71 5.36
CA ASP A 277 19.19 -48.65 6.30
C ASP A 277 20.40 -47.72 6.48
N SER A 278 20.18 -46.41 6.62
CA SER A 278 20.68 -45.58 7.74
C SER A 278 20.52 -44.06 7.52
N SER A 279 19.57 -43.51 8.27
CA SER A 279 19.67 -42.37 9.21
C SER A 279 20.51 -41.10 8.93
N LYS A 280 19.94 -39.98 9.44
CA LYS A 280 20.53 -38.67 9.82
C LYS A 280 20.73 -37.70 8.66
N GLY A 281 20.27 -36.45 8.69
CA GLY A 281 19.99 -35.53 9.79
C GLY A 281 20.73 -34.22 9.47
N GLY A 282 20.07 -33.07 9.47
CA GLY A 282 20.75 -31.79 9.21
C GLY A 282 19.83 -30.59 9.01
N GLN A 283 19.59 -29.87 10.10
CA GLN A 283 19.09 -28.49 10.14
C GLN A 283 20.21 -27.47 9.84
N MET A 284 19.79 -26.22 9.60
CA MET A 284 20.53 -24.93 9.53
C MET A 284 21.31 -24.70 8.23
N TYR A 285 21.22 -23.57 7.54
CA TYR A 285 20.83 -22.19 7.90
C TYR A 285 19.86 -21.57 6.89
#